data_AF-A0AAD4VPH6-F1
#
_entry.id   AF-A0AAD4VPH6-F1
#
_cell.length_a   1.000
_cell.length_b   1.000
_cell.length_c   1.000
_cell.angle_alpha   90.00
_cell.angle_beta   90.00
_cell.angle_gamma   90.00
#
_symmetry.space_group_name_H-M   'P 1'
#
loop_
_entity.id
_entity.type
_entity.pdbx_description
1 polymer ?
#
loop_
_entity_poly.entity_id
_entity_poly.type
_entity_poly.pdbx_seq_one_letter_code
_entity_poly.pdbx_strand_id
1 'polypeptide(L)'
;MHNDSIKTSFLTRIEPSYSNSITAATPIHQQDLPLNILINNAGIMATPFKLSQDNIELHFATNHLGHFLLADLLLETMKSTLRERKTEGRIVNVSSLGHRYGYREGFCFDKINDESRYHRYYAYAQSKISNILHANELTRRLKEEGAEVTANSLYPGTILRNLMRYDAFLKCILKVLGIFISKTVQQGAATTCFVALHPQLKGVGGEYFVDCNIA
;
A
#
# COMPACT_ATOMS: atom_id res chain seq x y z
N MET A 1 11.05 -22.59 -7.42
CA MET A 1 11.68 -22.85 -6.11
C MET A 1 10.58 -22.88 -5.07
N HIS A 2 10.17 -24.08 -4.65
CA HIS A 2 9.34 -24.27 -3.46
C HIS A 2 10.33 -24.50 -2.32
N ASN A 3 10.31 -23.64 -1.30
CA ASN A 3 11.15 -23.79 -0.12
C ASN A 3 10.22 -24.26 1.00
N ASP A 4 10.32 -25.54 1.37
CA ASP A 4 9.41 -26.20 2.31
C ASP A 4 9.52 -25.65 3.75
N SER A 5 10.50 -24.78 4.03
CA SER A 5 10.59 -24.03 5.29
C SER A 5 9.64 -22.83 5.38
N ILE A 6 9.08 -22.36 4.26
CA ILE A 6 8.16 -21.21 4.22
C ILE A 6 6.72 -21.72 4.33
N LYS A 7 6.15 -21.59 5.53
CA LYS A 7 4.71 -21.82 5.74
C LYS A 7 3.94 -20.59 5.26
N THR A 8 3.04 -20.78 4.30
CA THR A 8 2.11 -19.73 3.83
C THR A 8 0.71 -20.04 4.36
N SER A 9 0.11 -19.09 5.07
CA SER A 9 -1.28 -19.16 5.51
C SER A 9 -2.09 -18.08 4.82
N PHE A 10 -3.26 -18.44 4.29
CA PHE A 10 -4.23 -17.48 3.77
C PHE A 10 -5.24 -17.20 4.89
N LEU A 11 -5.22 -15.99 5.42
CA LEU A 11 -6.07 -15.64 6.56
C LEU A 11 -7.49 -15.28 6.11
N THR A 12 -7.66 -14.34 5.18
CA THR A 12 -8.99 -13.98 4.65
C THR A 12 -8.87 -13.22 3.32
N ARG A 13 -9.82 -13.42 2.39
CA ARG A 13 -10.01 -12.54 1.22
C ARG A 13 -11.00 -11.46 1.59
N ILE A 14 -10.63 -10.21 1.36
CA ILE A 14 -11.33 -9.06 1.93
C ILE A 14 -11.88 -8.18 0.80
N GLU A 15 -13.15 -7.83 0.89
CA GLU A 15 -13.81 -6.91 -0.05
C GLU A 15 -13.33 -5.46 0.17
N PRO A 16 -13.44 -4.55 -0.81
CA PRO A 16 -12.96 -3.18 -0.69
C PRO A 16 -13.83 -2.36 0.29
N SER A 17 -13.41 -2.33 1.56
CA SER A 17 -14.01 -1.59 2.68
C SER A 17 -12.92 -1.32 3.71
N TYR A 18 -12.95 -0.22 4.47
CA TYR A 18 -11.90 0.00 5.48
C TYR A 18 -12.20 -0.78 6.77
N SER A 19 -13.48 -0.94 7.13
CA SER A 19 -13.93 -1.73 8.30
C SER A 19 -13.45 -3.18 8.28
N ASN A 20 -13.19 -3.67 7.08
CA ASN A 20 -12.64 -4.98 6.78
C ASN A 20 -11.19 -5.21 7.28
N SER A 21 -10.46 -4.15 7.62
CA SER A 21 -9.14 -4.25 8.26
C SER A 21 -9.21 -4.92 9.64
N ILE A 22 -10.34 -4.79 10.35
CA ILE A 22 -10.58 -5.48 11.62
C ILE A 22 -10.59 -6.99 11.39
N THR A 23 -11.33 -7.44 10.37
CA THR A 23 -11.39 -8.86 9.98
C THR A 23 -10.01 -9.37 9.57
N ALA A 24 -9.20 -8.56 8.88
CA ALA A 24 -7.83 -8.91 8.49
C ALA A 24 -6.90 -9.11 9.70
N ALA A 25 -7.01 -8.24 10.71
CA ALA A 25 -6.16 -8.26 11.90
C ALA A 25 -6.58 -9.34 12.92
N THR A 26 -7.87 -9.71 12.94
CA THR A 26 -8.44 -10.62 13.93
C THR A 26 -7.68 -11.94 14.08
N PRO A 27 -7.35 -12.69 13.00
CA PRO A 27 -6.61 -13.94 13.15
C PRO A 27 -5.20 -13.76 13.72
N ILE A 28 -4.54 -12.64 13.41
CA ILE A 28 -3.20 -12.33 13.93
C ILE A 28 -3.27 -12.12 15.44
N HIS A 29 -4.25 -11.36 15.91
CA HIS A 29 -4.46 -11.14 17.35
C HIS A 29 -4.91 -12.40 18.09
N GLN A 30 -5.88 -13.15 17.54
CA GLN A 30 -6.44 -14.33 18.19
C GLN A 30 -5.44 -15.48 18.31
N GLN A 31 -4.52 -15.61 17.36
CA GLN A 31 -3.51 -16.67 17.35
C GLN A 31 -2.15 -16.19 17.88
N ASP A 32 -2.08 -14.94 18.36
CA ASP A 32 -0.85 -14.29 18.83
C ASP A 32 0.33 -14.47 17.85
N LEU A 33 0.04 -14.26 16.56
CA LEU A 33 1.04 -14.50 15.52
C LEU A 33 2.07 -13.37 15.50
N PRO A 34 3.37 -13.70 15.51
CA PRO A 34 4.42 -12.70 15.46
C PRO A 34 4.39 -11.96 14.11
N LEU A 35 4.48 -10.63 14.17
CA LEU A 35 4.48 -9.76 13.00
C LEU A 35 5.77 -8.94 12.93
N ASN A 36 6.56 -9.14 11.87
CA ASN A 36 7.79 -8.38 11.64
C ASN A 36 7.69 -7.40 10.47
N ILE A 37 6.86 -7.72 9.47
CA ILE A 37 6.76 -6.97 8.22
C ILE A 37 5.29 -6.88 7.82
N LEU A 38 4.83 -5.67 7.50
CA LEU A 38 3.51 -5.41 6.92
C LEU A 38 3.66 -4.79 5.53
N ILE A 39 3.05 -5.38 4.52
CA ILE A 39 3.07 -4.86 3.13
C ILE A 39 1.65 -4.50 2.70
N ASN A 40 1.37 -3.20 2.71
CA ASN A 40 0.13 -2.58 2.26
C ASN A 40 0.12 -2.46 0.72
N ASN A 41 -0.10 -3.58 0.04
CA ASN A 41 -0.06 -3.69 -1.42
C ASN A 41 -1.44 -3.61 -2.10
N ALA A 42 -2.52 -3.92 -1.39
CA ALA A 42 -3.84 -4.03 -2.00
C ALA A 42 -4.27 -2.70 -2.65
N GLY A 43 -5.02 -2.76 -3.75
CA GLY A 43 -5.58 -1.55 -4.31
C GLY A 43 -6.36 -1.72 -5.60
N ILE A 44 -7.16 -0.71 -5.87
CA ILE A 44 -7.98 -0.53 -7.06
C ILE A 44 -7.55 0.73 -7.81
N MET A 45 -7.89 0.79 -9.10
CA MET A 45 -7.52 1.91 -9.95
C MET A 45 -8.62 2.19 -10.98
N ALA A 46 -8.82 3.48 -11.26
CA ALA A 46 -9.66 4.00 -12.33
C ALA A 46 -11.10 3.44 -12.34
N THR A 47 -11.67 3.13 -11.18
CA THR A 47 -13.07 2.71 -11.07
C THR A 47 -14.03 3.88 -11.32
N PRO A 48 -15.29 3.63 -11.72
CA PRO A 48 -16.35 4.63 -11.63
C PRO A 48 -16.51 5.14 -10.19
N PHE A 49 -17.15 6.31 -10.03
CA PHE A 49 -17.49 6.80 -8.69
C PHE A 49 -18.35 5.77 -7.98
N LYS A 50 -17.95 5.43 -6.76
CA LYS A 50 -18.67 4.50 -5.90
C LYS A 50 -18.24 4.79 -4.47
N LEU A 51 -19.19 4.68 -3.55
CA LEU A 51 -18.90 4.68 -2.12
C LEU A 51 -18.68 3.25 -1.61
N SER A 52 -17.76 3.09 -0.66
CA SER A 52 -17.62 1.88 0.13
C SER A 52 -18.84 1.66 1.03
N GLN A 53 -18.88 0.53 1.73
CA GLN A 53 -19.91 0.26 2.75
C GLN A 53 -19.91 1.31 3.87
N ASP A 54 -18.76 1.96 4.09
CA ASP A 54 -18.59 2.99 5.10
C ASP A 54 -18.86 4.41 4.56
N ASN A 55 -19.47 4.54 3.38
CA ASN A 55 -19.79 5.82 2.72
C ASN A 55 -18.56 6.69 2.41
N ILE A 56 -17.45 6.07 1.99
CA ILE A 56 -16.23 6.77 1.56
C ILE A 56 -15.91 6.40 0.12
N GLU A 57 -15.45 7.36 -0.68
CA GLU A 57 -15.00 7.12 -2.06
C GLU A 57 -14.05 5.91 -2.13
N LEU A 58 -14.33 5.02 -3.08
CA LEU A 58 -13.80 3.66 -3.08
C LEU A 58 -12.28 3.58 -3.16
N HIS A 59 -11.60 4.43 -3.96
CA HIS A 59 -10.14 4.43 -4.02
C HIS A 59 -9.54 4.86 -2.68
N PHE A 60 -10.07 5.92 -2.08
CA PHE A 60 -9.58 6.41 -0.79
C PHE A 60 -9.82 5.39 0.33
N ALA A 61 -11.03 4.83 0.39
CA ALA A 61 -11.39 3.78 1.35
C ALA A 61 -10.48 2.55 1.23
N THR A 62 -10.26 2.07 0.00
CA THR A 62 -9.53 0.82 -0.25
C THR A 62 -8.02 0.98 -0.19
N ASN A 63 -7.48 1.94 -0.96
CA ASN A 63 -6.04 2.04 -1.19
C ASN A 63 -5.31 2.71 -0.02
N HIS A 64 -6.03 3.48 0.79
CA HIS A 64 -5.45 4.27 1.87
C HIS A 64 -6.07 3.97 3.23
N LEU A 65 -7.36 4.25 3.47
CA LEU A 65 -7.94 4.12 4.82
C LEU A 65 -7.92 2.69 5.35
N GLY A 66 -8.18 1.69 4.50
CA GLY A 66 -8.05 0.29 4.87
C GLY A 66 -6.63 -0.05 5.33
N HIS A 67 -5.62 0.39 4.58
CA HIS A 67 -4.21 0.20 4.96
C HIS A 67 -3.80 0.97 6.20
N PHE A 68 -4.28 2.21 6.36
CA PHE A 68 -4.06 3.03 7.55
C PHE A 68 -4.58 2.31 8.79
N LEU A 69 -5.84 1.90 8.77
CA LEU A 69 -6.45 1.21 9.90
C LEU A 69 -5.80 -0.16 10.15
N LEU A 70 -5.44 -0.90 9.10
CA LEU A 70 -4.76 -2.19 9.26
C LEU A 70 -3.39 -2.03 9.93
N ALA A 71 -2.61 -1.02 9.52
CA ALA A 71 -1.33 -0.72 10.11
C ALA A 71 -1.47 -0.33 11.59
N ASP A 72 -2.45 0.53 11.91
CA ASP A 72 -2.75 0.96 13.27
C ASP A 72 -3.14 -0.23 14.18
N LEU A 73 -4.09 -1.07 13.72
CA LEU A 73 -4.56 -2.25 14.45
C LEU A 73 -3.44 -3.24 14.76
N LEU A 74 -2.50 -3.43 13.82
CA LEU A 74 -1.42 -4.42 13.96
C LEU A 74 -0.15 -3.85 14.62
N LEU A 75 -0.11 -2.55 14.89
CA LEU A 75 1.11 -1.87 15.29
C LEU A 75 1.65 -2.38 16.63
N GLU A 76 0.77 -2.59 17.62
CA GLU A 76 1.19 -3.07 18.94
C GLU A 76 1.68 -4.52 18.92
N THR A 77 1.03 -5.40 18.15
CA THR A 77 1.52 -6.77 17.92
C THR A 77 2.91 -6.76 17.27
N MET A 78 3.10 -5.87 16.30
CA MET A 78 4.38 -5.69 15.63
C MET A 78 5.44 -5.20 16.63
N LYS A 79 5.16 -4.15 17.40
CA LYS A 79 6.07 -3.65 18.45
C LYS A 79 6.44 -4.73 19.48
N SER A 80 5.47 -5.54 19.95
CA SER A 80 5.76 -6.63 20.90
C SER A 80 6.70 -7.68 20.30
N THR A 81 6.36 -8.15 19.10
CA THR A 81 7.17 -9.13 18.36
C THR A 81 8.62 -8.66 18.21
N LEU A 82 8.81 -7.37 17.91
CA LEU A 82 10.13 -6.79 17.65
C LEU A 82 10.96 -6.61 18.93
N ARG A 83 10.33 -6.22 20.04
CA ARG A 83 10.98 -6.18 21.37
C ARG A 83 11.48 -7.56 21.78
N GLU A 84 10.64 -8.58 21.64
CA GLU A 84 10.97 -9.96 22.00
C GLU A 84 12.11 -10.51 21.14
N ARG A 85 12.06 -10.25 19.82
CA ARG A 85 13.06 -10.73 18.86
C ARG A 85 14.30 -9.86 18.74
N LYS A 86 14.32 -8.69 19.39
CA LYS A 86 15.40 -7.69 19.32
C LYS A 86 15.78 -7.35 17.87
N THR A 87 14.78 -7.13 17.03
CA THR A 87 14.95 -6.84 15.61
C THR A 87 14.13 -5.61 15.21
N GLU A 88 14.44 -5.04 14.04
CA GLU A 88 13.66 -3.95 13.44
C GLU A 88 12.53 -4.51 12.57
N GLY A 89 11.36 -3.86 12.62
CA GLY A 89 10.21 -4.16 11.77
C GLY A 89 10.02 -3.15 10.65
N ARG A 90 9.29 -3.57 9.62
CA ARG A 90 9.11 -2.77 8.39
C ARG A 90 7.65 -2.72 7.95
N ILE A 91 7.15 -1.51 7.73
CA ILE A 91 5.86 -1.27 7.09
C ILE A 91 6.12 -0.71 5.69
N VAL A 92 5.50 -1.31 4.68
CA VAL A 92 5.68 -0.93 3.28
C VAL A 92 4.35 -0.53 2.67
N ASN A 93 4.20 0.75 2.32
CA ASN A 93 3.00 1.27 1.67
C ASN A 93 3.20 1.38 0.16
N VAL A 94 2.47 0.56 -0.62
CA VAL A 94 2.58 0.58 -2.08
C VAL A 94 1.82 1.78 -2.66
N SER A 95 2.57 2.72 -3.21
CA SER A 95 2.09 3.88 -3.94
C SER A 95 2.12 3.62 -5.47
N SER A 96 2.22 4.66 -6.29
CA SER A 96 2.23 4.59 -7.75
C SER A 96 2.81 5.87 -8.35
N LEU A 97 3.46 5.83 -9.53
CA LEU A 97 3.76 7.07 -10.29
C LEU A 97 2.52 7.94 -10.54
N GLY A 98 1.32 7.35 -10.49
CA GLY A 98 0.06 8.07 -10.54
C GLY A 98 -0.09 9.16 -9.47
N HIS A 99 0.60 9.06 -8.33
CA HIS A 99 0.52 10.04 -7.23
C HIS A 99 0.85 11.48 -7.67
N ARG A 100 1.60 11.65 -8.76
CA ARG A 100 2.00 12.96 -9.31
C ARG A 100 0.87 13.67 -10.05
N TYR A 101 -0.21 12.98 -10.39
CA TYR A 101 -1.30 13.50 -11.21
C TYR A 101 -2.58 13.70 -10.38
N GLY A 102 -2.46 14.43 -9.27
CA GLY A 102 -3.57 14.78 -8.40
C GLY A 102 -4.42 15.95 -8.92
N TYR A 103 -5.44 16.32 -8.14
CA TYR A 103 -6.23 17.53 -8.38
C TYR A 103 -5.34 18.78 -8.36
N ARG A 104 -5.67 19.81 -9.16
CA ARG A 104 -4.87 21.04 -9.27
C ARG A 104 -4.88 21.84 -7.97
N GLU A 105 -5.97 21.72 -7.22
CA GLU A 105 -6.20 22.37 -5.93
C GLU A 105 -5.42 21.71 -4.78
N GLY A 106 -4.71 20.61 -5.05
CA GLY A 106 -4.04 19.81 -4.03
C GLY A 106 -4.95 18.76 -3.39
N PHE A 107 -4.62 18.36 -2.16
CA PHE A 107 -5.35 17.31 -1.46
C PHE A 107 -6.72 17.82 -0.97
N CYS A 108 -7.81 17.23 -1.47
CA CYS A 108 -9.17 17.70 -1.19
C CYS A 108 -9.89 16.78 -0.19
N PHE A 109 -9.63 16.92 1.12
CA PHE A 109 -10.23 16.07 2.16
C PHE A 109 -11.76 16.23 2.28
N ASP A 110 -12.23 17.48 2.24
CA ASP A 110 -13.64 17.87 2.37
C ASP A 110 -14.50 17.42 1.18
N LYS A 111 -13.86 17.05 0.07
CA LYS A 111 -14.52 16.73 -1.20
C LYS A 111 -14.22 15.30 -1.66
N ILE A 112 -13.74 14.43 -0.78
CA ILE A 112 -13.44 13.02 -1.12
C ILE A 112 -14.68 12.32 -1.70
N ASN A 113 -15.86 12.59 -1.15
CA ASN A 113 -17.12 11.96 -1.55
C ASN A 113 -17.92 12.78 -2.59
N ASP A 114 -17.36 13.85 -3.14
CA ASP A 114 -18.06 14.71 -4.10
C ASP A 114 -18.06 14.08 -5.50
N GLU A 115 -19.18 13.45 -5.86
CA GLU A 115 -19.38 12.82 -7.17
C GLU A 115 -19.24 13.82 -8.33
N SER A 116 -19.67 15.08 -8.14
CA SER A 116 -19.67 16.08 -9.21
C SER A 116 -18.25 16.49 -9.65
N ARG A 117 -17.26 16.31 -8.76
CA ARG A 117 -15.84 16.60 -9.02
C ARG A 117 -15.03 15.34 -9.29
N TYR A 118 -15.66 14.16 -9.23
CA TYR A 118 -14.95 12.91 -9.30
C TYR A 118 -14.25 12.72 -10.64
N HIS A 119 -12.93 12.58 -10.59
CA HIS A 119 -12.15 12.12 -11.73
C HIS A 119 -11.35 10.88 -11.32
N ARG A 120 -11.63 9.76 -11.99
CA ARG A 120 -11.13 8.43 -11.62
C ARG A 120 -9.60 8.35 -11.41
N TYR A 121 -8.83 9.09 -12.21
CA TYR A 121 -7.36 9.11 -12.09
C TYR A 121 -6.88 10.03 -10.98
N TYR A 122 -7.59 11.14 -10.72
CA TYR A 122 -7.23 12.10 -9.68
C TYR A 122 -7.58 11.56 -8.29
N ALA A 123 -8.74 10.90 -8.15
CA ALA A 123 -9.10 10.17 -6.94
C ALA A 123 -8.09 9.05 -6.64
N TYR A 124 -7.70 8.26 -7.66
CA TYR A 124 -6.63 7.27 -7.53
C TYR A 124 -5.30 7.91 -7.11
N ALA A 125 -4.86 9.00 -7.77
CA ALA A 125 -3.65 9.72 -7.43
C ALA A 125 -3.66 10.22 -5.99
N GLN A 126 -4.80 10.79 -5.54
CA GLN A 126 -4.99 11.23 -4.16
C GLN A 126 -4.83 10.07 -3.16
N SER A 127 -5.41 8.89 -3.46
CA SER A 127 -5.22 7.71 -2.62
C SER A 127 -3.75 7.25 -2.55
N LYS A 128 -2.98 7.43 -3.64
CA LYS A 128 -1.59 6.99 -3.72
C LYS A 128 -0.59 7.99 -3.11
N ILE A 129 -0.84 9.30 -3.19
CA ILE A 129 -0.06 10.29 -2.42
C ILE A 129 -0.32 10.14 -0.92
N SER A 130 -1.53 9.77 -0.51
CA SER A 130 -1.85 9.49 0.89
C SER A 130 -0.98 8.38 1.50
N ASN A 131 -0.66 7.33 0.72
CA ASN A 131 0.23 6.25 1.17
C ASN A 131 1.67 6.71 1.41
N ILE A 132 2.14 7.71 0.65
CA ILE A 132 3.44 8.33 0.84
C ILE A 132 3.41 9.15 2.13
N LEU A 133 2.47 10.10 2.23
CA LEU A 133 2.30 10.95 3.41
C LEU A 133 2.15 10.13 4.71
N HIS A 134 1.42 9.02 4.65
CA HIS A 134 1.29 8.12 5.79
C HIS A 134 2.60 7.45 6.18
N ALA A 135 3.43 7.00 5.24
CA ALA A 135 4.73 6.41 5.56
C ALA A 135 5.68 7.43 6.22
N ASN A 136 5.69 8.66 5.70
CA ASN A 136 6.44 9.79 6.28
C ASN A 136 6.01 10.07 7.72
N GLU A 137 4.71 10.29 7.93
CA GLU A 137 4.17 10.65 9.25
C GLU A 137 4.26 9.49 10.25
N LEU A 138 3.99 8.26 9.83
CA LEU A 138 4.09 7.08 10.68
C LEU A 138 5.54 6.87 11.16
N THR A 139 6.53 7.03 10.27
CA THR A 139 7.94 7.00 10.67
C THR A 139 8.27 8.07 11.69
N ARG A 140 7.81 9.31 11.48
CA ARG A 140 8.07 10.41 12.43
C ARG A 140 7.55 10.06 13.82
N ARG A 141 6.30 9.59 13.92
CA ARG A 141 5.68 9.19 15.20
C ARG A 141 6.41 8.03 15.86
N LEU A 142 6.72 6.98 15.09
CA LEU A 142 7.42 5.80 15.64
C LEU A 142 8.81 6.13 16.16
N LYS A 143 9.51 7.06 15.50
CA LYS A 143 10.80 7.56 15.96
C LYS A 143 10.69 8.35 17.27
N GLU A 144 9.66 9.18 17.40
CA GLU A 144 9.37 9.93 18.64
C GLU A 144 9.03 9.00 19.80
N GLU A 145 8.36 7.88 19.52
CA GLU A 145 8.04 6.83 20.50
C GLU A 145 9.24 5.91 20.81
N GLY A 146 10.33 5.99 20.06
CA GLY A 146 11.47 5.06 20.18
C GLY A 146 11.14 3.63 19.75
N ALA A 147 10.16 3.44 18.86
CA ALA A 147 9.79 2.13 18.35
C ALA A 147 10.79 1.67 17.26
N GLU A 148 11.17 0.39 17.30
CA GLU A 148 12.04 -0.27 16.30
C GLU A 148 11.27 -0.64 15.02
N VAL A 149 10.47 0.29 14.50
CA VAL A 149 9.63 0.11 13.30
C VAL A 149 9.88 1.27 12.34
N THR A 150 10.16 0.94 11.07
CA THR A 150 10.26 1.93 9.99
C THR A 150 9.10 1.77 9.01
N ALA A 151 8.60 2.88 8.46
CA ALA A 151 7.57 2.86 7.43
C ALA A 151 8.07 3.56 6.16
N ASN A 152 8.06 2.86 5.02
CA ASN A 152 8.48 3.43 3.74
C ASN A 152 7.38 3.24 2.69
N SER A 153 7.45 4.06 1.64
CA SER A 153 6.55 3.96 0.50
C SER A 153 7.32 3.67 -0.77
N LEU A 154 6.66 3.12 -1.79
CA LEU A 154 7.33 2.80 -3.05
C LEU A 154 6.41 2.81 -4.26
N TYR A 155 7.00 2.87 -5.44
CA TYR A 155 6.35 2.49 -6.69
C TYR A 155 6.97 1.20 -7.24
N PRO A 156 6.17 0.14 -7.47
CA PRO A 156 6.70 -1.16 -7.90
C PRO A 156 7.10 -1.20 -9.39
N GLY A 157 6.85 -0.14 -10.15
CA GLY A 157 6.92 -0.20 -11.62
C GLY A 157 5.57 -0.53 -12.26
N THR A 158 5.49 -0.36 -13.58
CA THR A 158 4.28 -0.67 -14.35
C THR A 158 4.22 -2.17 -14.62
N ILE A 159 3.30 -2.86 -13.95
CA ILE A 159 3.01 -4.28 -14.16
C ILE A 159 1.66 -4.37 -14.88
N LEU A 160 1.63 -4.86 -16.12
CA LEU A 160 0.39 -5.08 -16.86
C LEU A 160 -0.37 -6.30 -16.31
N ARG A 161 -1.19 -6.10 -15.26
CA ARG A 161 -2.20 -7.08 -14.81
C ARG A 161 -3.50 -6.39 -14.38
N ASN A 162 -4.51 -7.18 -13.99
CA ASN A 162 -5.93 -6.90 -13.68
C ASN A 162 -6.38 -5.51 -13.14
N LEU A 163 -5.49 -4.63 -12.69
CA LEU A 163 -5.79 -3.23 -12.35
C LEU A 163 -6.41 -2.44 -13.52
N MET A 164 -6.14 -2.83 -14.77
CA MET A 164 -6.75 -2.20 -15.95
C MET A 164 -8.18 -2.69 -16.26
N ARG A 165 -8.88 -3.36 -15.33
CA ARG A 165 -10.22 -3.93 -15.59
C ARG A 165 -11.20 -2.91 -16.17
N TYR A 166 -11.13 -1.66 -15.70
CA TYR A 166 -12.02 -0.56 -16.06
C TYR A 166 -11.48 0.41 -17.13
N ASP A 167 -10.26 0.18 -17.62
CA ASP A 167 -9.62 1.06 -18.61
C ASP A 167 -9.52 0.37 -19.98
N ALA A 168 -10.65 0.32 -20.69
CA ALA A 168 -10.72 -0.25 -22.03
C ALA A 168 -9.91 0.56 -23.05
N PHE A 169 -9.76 1.86 -22.84
CA PHE A 169 -9.06 2.77 -23.74
C PHE A 169 -7.54 2.61 -23.63
N LEU A 170 -7.00 2.57 -22.41
CA LEU A 170 -5.58 2.31 -22.18
C LEU A 170 -5.21 0.87 -22.58
N LYS A 171 -6.08 -0.11 -22.33
CA LYS A 171 -5.92 -1.47 -22.88
C LYS A 171 -5.82 -1.50 -24.40
N CYS A 172 -6.62 -0.70 -25.10
CA CYS A 172 -6.62 -0.63 -26.56
C CYS A 172 -5.32 0.02 -27.07
N ILE A 173 -4.93 1.16 -26.48
CA ILE A 173 -3.70 1.88 -26.83
C ILE A 173 -2.45 1.04 -26.56
N LEU A 174 -2.37 0.35 -25.42
CA LEU A 174 -1.24 -0.51 -25.08
C LEU A 174 -1.15 -1.75 -25.97
N LYS A 175 -2.30 -2.26 -26.44
CA LYS A 175 -2.37 -3.38 -27.39
C LYS A 175 -1.92 -2.96 -28.80
N VAL A 176 -2.22 -1.72 -29.20
CA VAL A 176 -1.80 -1.14 -30.49
C VAL A 176 -0.32 -0.73 -30.48
N LEU A 177 0.19 -0.21 -29.35
CA LEU A 177 1.58 0.28 -29.23
C LEU A 177 2.60 -0.81 -28.89
N GLY A 178 2.21 -2.09 -28.77
CA GLY A 178 3.14 -3.21 -28.61
C GLY A 178 4.14 -3.01 -27.47
N ILE A 179 3.68 -2.58 -26.29
CA ILE A 179 4.56 -1.96 -25.31
C ILE A 179 5.48 -2.97 -24.59
N PHE A 180 6.77 -2.90 -24.94
CA PHE A 180 7.96 -3.47 -24.29
C PHE A 180 8.27 -2.93 -22.86
N ILE A 181 7.34 -2.22 -22.22
CA ILE A 181 7.52 -1.47 -20.94
C ILE A 181 6.83 -2.19 -19.75
N SER A 182 6.34 -3.42 -19.93
CA SER A 182 5.79 -4.17 -18.81
C SER A 182 6.88 -4.90 -18.05
N LYS A 183 7.11 -4.51 -16.79
CA LYS A 183 7.90 -5.33 -15.88
C LYS A 183 7.24 -6.71 -15.70
N THR A 184 8.06 -7.73 -15.53
CA THR A 184 7.59 -9.02 -15.00
C THR A 184 7.11 -8.86 -13.55
N VAL A 185 6.36 -9.83 -13.03
CA VAL A 185 5.94 -9.80 -11.62
C VAL A 185 7.15 -9.77 -10.68
N GLN A 186 8.21 -10.48 -11.04
CA GLN A 186 9.46 -10.54 -10.28
C GLN A 186 10.14 -9.17 -10.25
N GLN A 187 10.24 -8.50 -11.40
CA GLN A 187 10.78 -7.14 -11.49
C GLN A 187 9.88 -6.13 -10.76
N GLY A 188 8.57 -6.34 -10.78
CA GLY A 188 7.61 -5.51 -10.06
C GLY A 188 7.66 -5.67 -8.54
N ALA A 189 7.93 -6.89 -8.06
CA ALA A 189 8.10 -7.18 -6.65
C ALA A 189 9.49 -6.78 -6.12
N ALA A 190 10.48 -6.54 -7.01
CA ALA A 190 11.86 -6.30 -6.61
C ALA A 190 12.01 -5.12 -5.63
N THR A 191 11.41 -3.97 -5.94
CA THR A 191 11.46 -2.80 -5.05
C THR A 191 10.72 -3.06 -3.75
N THR A 192 9.59 -3.77 -3.79
CA THR A 192 8.86 -4.17 -2.58
C THR A 192 9.69 -5.08 -1.68
N CYS A 193 10.33 -6.11 -2.25
CA CYS A 193 11.21 -7.00 -1.52
C CYS A 193 12.45 -6.26 -0.99
N PHE A 194 13.03 -5.36 -1.76
CA PHE A 194 14.15 -4.52 -1.33
C PHE A 194 13.77 -3.69 -0.11
N VAL A 195 12.65 -2.96 -0.17
CA VAL A 195 12.16 -2.13 0.92
C VAL A 195 11.79 -2.96 2.15
N ALA A 196 11.24 -4.16 1.95
CA ALA A 196 10.80 -5.03 3.03
C ALA A 196 11.92 -5.86 3.69
N LEU A 197 13.05 -6.12 3.02
CA LEU A 197 14.00 -7.15 3.46
C LEU A 197 15.47 -6.71 3.45
N HIS A 198 15.84 -5.65 2.73
CA HIS A 198 17.25 -5.35 2.51
C HIS A 198 17.92 -4.78 3.77
N PRO A 199 19.05 -5.35 4.25
CA PRO A 199 19.70 -4.90 5.50
C PRO A 199 20.17 -3.45 5.50
N GLN A 200 20.49 -2.89 4.32
CA GLN A 200 20.90 -1.48 4.19
C GLN A 200 19.80 -0.49 4.59
N LEU A 201 18.54 -0.93 4.64
CA LEU A 201 17.43 -0.08 5.05
C LEU A 201 17.18 -0.09 6.56
N LYS A 202 18.10 -0.66 7.35
CA LYS A 202 18.04 -0.54 8.80
C LYS A 202 18.07 0.94 9.21
N GLY A 203 17.07 1.35 9.99
CA GLY A 203 16.87 2.73 10.44
C GLY A 203 16.35 3.69 9.37
N VAL A 204 16.16 3.24 8.13
CA VAL A 204 15.66 4.07 7.03
C VAL A 204 14.13 4.02 7.03
N GLY A 205 13.50 5.17 7.29
CA GLY A 205 12.04 5.33 7.30
C GLY A 205 11.62 6.66 6.71
N GLY A 206 10.38 6.75 6.24
CA GLY A 206 9.79 7.96 5.68
C GLY A 206 10.21 8.26 4.24
N GLU A 207 10.88 7.31 3.58
CA GLU A 207 11.39 7.48 2.22
C GLU A 207 10.44 6.91 1.17
N TYR A 208 10.57 7.42 -0.05
CA TYR A 208 9.85 6.95 -1.23
C TYR A 208 10.80 6.29 -2.23
N PHE A 209 10.54 5.03 -2.56
CA PHE A 209 11.44 4.23 -3.41
C PHE A 209 10.92 4.00 -4.82
N VAL A 210 11.84 4.07 -5.78
CA VAL A 210 11.65 3.70 -7.18
C VAL A 210 12.86 2.89 -7.63
N ASP A 211 12.63 1.72 -8.24
CA ASP A 211 13.72 0.87 -8.77
C ASP A 211 14.82 0.56 -7.74
N CYS A 212 14.41 0.29 -6.49
CA CYS A 212 15.30 0.02 -5.34
C CYS A 212 16.19 1.20 -4.92
N ASN A 213 15.89 2.42 -5.35
CA ASN A 213 16.58 3.65 -4.97
C ASN A 213 15.60 4.62 -4.30
N ILE A 214 16.12 5.49 -3.43
CA ILE A 214 15.36 6.65 -2.91
C ILE A 214 15.18 7.63 -4.08
N ALA A 215 13.97 8.13 -4.27
CA ALA A 215 13.56 8.92 -5.43
C ALA A 215 13.42 10.43 -5.17
#